data_AF-A0A3D0TIL2-F1
#
_entry.id   AF-A0A3D0TIL2-F1
#
_cell.length_a   1.000
_cell.length_b   1.000
_cell.length_c   1.000
_cell.angle_alpha   90.00
_cell.angle_beta   90.00
_cell.angle_gamma   90.00
#
_symmetry.space_group_name_H-M   'P 1'
#
loop_
_entity.id
_entity.type
_entity.pdbx_description
1 polymer ?
#
loop_
_entity_poly.entity_id
_entity_poly.type
_entity_poly.pdbx_seq_one_letter_code
_entity_poly.pdbx_strand_id
1 'polypeptide(L)' 'NTTLCVVATDAALTKAQSQRVAIMAQDGFARAIRPVHTPFDGDTIFVLATGKIP' A
#
# COMPACT_ATOMS: atom_id res chain seq x y z
N ASN A 1 -11.01 -11.72 -7.99
CA ASN A 1 -11.11 -11.45 -6.53
C ASN A 1 -10.48 -10.07 -6.35
N THR A 2 -10.71 -9.28 -5.31
CA THR A 2 -10.11 -7.94 -5.26
C THR A 2 -9.90 -7.52 -3.84
N THR A 3 -8.66 -7.15 -3.50
CA THR A 3 -8.37 -6.58 -2.19
C THR A 3 -7.91 -5.14 -2.34
N LEU A 4 -8.65 -4.22 -1.70
CA LEU A 4 -8.31 -2.81 -1.63
C LEU A 4 -7.68 -2.53 -0.26
N CYS A 5 -6.56 -1.81 -0.24
CA CYS A 5 -5.84 -1.50 0.98
C CYS A 5 -5.50 -0.01 1.08
N VAL A 6 -5.44 0.48 2.31
CA VAL A 6 -4.94 1.81 2.64
C VAL A 6 -3.86 1.67 3.70
N VAL A 7 -2.71 2.27 3.45
CA VAL A 7 -1.68 2.49 4.48
C VAL A 7 -1.73 3.97 4.86
N ALA A 8 -1.95 4.26 6.14
CA ALA A 8 -1.96 5.62 6.67
C ALA A 8 -0.85 5.80 7.70
N THR A 9 -0.13 6.91 7.61
CA THR A 9 0.89 7.31 8.58
C THR A 9 0.80 8.80 8.87
N ASP A 10 1.31 9.20 10.03
CA ASP A 10 1.45 10.60 10.41
C ASP A 10 2.84 11.18 10.11
N ALA A 11 3.80 10.35 9.69
CA ALA A 11 5.09 10.80 9.18
C ALA A 11 4.94 11.69 7.93
N ALA A 12 5.83 12.67 7.77
CA ALA A 12 5.90 13.56 6.63
C ALA A 12 6.55 12.83 5.45
N LEU A 13 5.72 12.41 4.50
CA LEU A 13 6.17 11.75 3.27
C LEU A 13 5.88 12.62 2.06
N THR A 14 6.90 12.77 1.21
CA THR A 14 6.69 13.25 -0.16
C THR A 14 5.88 12.23 -0.96
N LYS A 15 5.26 12.66 -2.06
CA LYS A 15 4.50 11.78 -2.95
C LYS A 15 5.32 10.57 -3.43
N ALA A 16 6.60 10.78 -3.75
CA ALA A 16 7.50 9.70 -4.17
C ALA A 16 7.79 8.70 -3.05
N GLN A 17 7.98 9.18 -1.81
CA GLN A 17 8.13 8.30 -0.65
C GLN A 17 6.85 7.51 -0.37
N SER A 18 5.68 8.14 -0.43
CA SER A 18 4.38 7.45 -0.29
C SER A 18 4.18 6.38 -1.36
N GLN A 19 4.55 6.66 -2.62
CA GLN A 19 4.52 5.66 -3.69
C GLN A 19 5.47 4.49 -3.39
N ARG A 20 6.66 4.76 -2.84
CA ARG A 20 7.59 3.70 -2.46
C ARG A 20 7.02 2.81 -1.35
N VAL A 21 6.35 3.40 -0.36
CA VAL A 21 5.63 2.66 0.69
C VAL A 21 4.51 1.80 0.08
N ALA A 22 3.77 2.31 -0.91
CA ALA A 22 2.72 1.55 -1.58
C ALA A 22 3.27 0.29 -2.25
N ILE A 23 4.42 0.41 -2.91
CA ILE A 23 5.12 -0.73 -3.54
C ILE A 23 5.54 -1.74 -2.47
N MET A 24 6.14 -1.28 -1.36
CA MET A 24 6.56 -2.16 -0.27
C MET A 24 5.37 -2.87 0.40
N ALA A 25 4.21 -2.22 0.49
CA ALA A 25 3.01 -2.80 1.09
C ALA A 25 2.46 -4.00 0.29
N GLN A 26 2.76 -4.10 -1.02
CA GLN A 26 2.39 -5.26 -1.83
C GLN A 26 3.02 -6.56 -1.30
N ASP A 27 4.25 -6.50 -0.80
CA ASP A 27 4.91 -7.66 -0.17
C ASP A 27 4.16 -8.12 1.09
N GLY A 28 3.61 -7.16 1.86
CA GLY A 28 2.73 -7.47 3.00
C GLY A 28 1.46 -8.21 2.56
N PHE A 29 0.88 -7.80 1.44
CA PHE A 29 -0.26 -8.48 0.82
C PHE A 29 0.06 -9.93 0.45
N ALA A 30 1.19 -10.16 -0.21
CA ALA A 30 1.62 -11.50 -0.60
C ALA A 30 1.90 -12.43 0.60
N ARG A 31 2.23 -11.87 1.78
CA ARG A 31 2.37 -12.65 3.01
C ARG A 31 1.04 -13.02 3.67
N ALA A 32 0.03 -12.18 3.52
CA ALA A 32 -1.28 -12.37 4.16
C ALA A 32 -2.27 -13.14 3.28
N ILE A 33 -2.14 -13.06 1.95
CA ILE A 33 -3.09 -13.58 0.97
C ILE A 33 -2.35 -14.47 -0.04
N ARG A 34 -2.90 -15.67 -0.32
CA ARG A 34 -2.30 -16.60 -1.29
C ARG A 34 -3.36 -17.39 -2.08
N PRO A 35 -3.34 -17.36 -3.44
CA PRO A 35 -2.54 -16.47 -4.28
C PRO A 35 -3.04 -15.01 -4.21
N VAL A 36 -2.15 -14.05 -4.46
CA VAL A 36 -2.47 -12.62 -4.61
C VAL A 36 -2.03 -12.17 -6.01
N HIS A 37 -2.55 -11.03 -6.50
CA HIS A 37 -2.19 -10.47 -7.80
C HIS A 37 -2.46 -11.41 -8.98
N THR A 38 -3.53 -12.21 -8.91
CA THR A 38 -3.90 -13.03 -10.05
C THR A 38 -4.42 -12.16 -11.19
N PRO A 39 -4.47 -12.66 -12.44
CA PRO A 39 -5.05 -11.91 -13.56
C PRO A 39 -6.52 -11.52 -13.36
N PHE A 40 -7.21 -12.15 -12.42
CA PHE A 40 -8.60 -11.86 -12.07
C PHE A 40 -8.70 -10.88 -10.88
N ASP A 41 -7.56 -10.30 -10.44
CA ASP A 41 -7.49 -9.41 -9.29
C ASP A 41 -7.23 -7.95 -9.63
N GLY A 42 -8.05 -7.08 -9.03
CA GLY A 42 -7.92 -5.63 -9.10
C GLY A 42 -7.20 -5.02 -7.89
N ASP A 43 -6.19 -5.71 -7.34
CA ASP A 43 -5.55 -5.34 -6.08
C ASP A 43 -4.94 -3.94 -6.14
N THR A 44 -5.35 -3.07 -5.22
CA THR A 44 -4.92 -1.66 -5.21
C THR A 44 -4.61 -1.20 -3.80
N ILE A 45 -3.47 -0.53 -3.64
CA ILE A 45 -3.02 0.06 -2.38
C ILE A 45 -2.91 1.58 -2.51
N PHE A 46 -3.57 2.30 -1.62
CA PHE A 46 -3.40 3.75 -1.45
C PHE A 46 -2.56 4.05 -0.22
N VAL A 47 -1.69 5.06 -0.30
CA VAL A 47 -0.89 5.52 0.84
C VAL A 47 -1.20 6.97 1.14
N LEU A 48 -1.46 7.25 2.42
CA LEU A 48 -1.77 8.57 2.94
C LEU A 48 -0.77 8.91 4.05
N ALA A 49 -0.29 10.15 4.02
CA ALA A 49 0.62 10.70 5.01
C ALA A 49 0.05 12.01 5.53
N THR A 50 -0.27 12.12 6.82
CA THR A 50 -0.83 13.36 7.38
C THR A 50 0.23 14.41 7.69
N GLY A 51 1.52 14.04 7.69
CA GLY A 51 2.64 14.97 7.86
C GLY A 51 2.69 15.70 9.21
N LYS A 52 2.21 15.06 10.28
CA LYS A 52 2.26 15.61 11.65
C LYS A 52 3.62 15.42 12.30
N ILE A 53 4.34 14.37 11.92
CA ILE A 53 5.67 14.03 12.43
C ILE A 53 6.68 14.26 11.28
N PRO A 54 7.71 15.10 11.47
CA PRO A 54 8.72 15.36 10.44
C PRO A 54 9.60 14.15 10.12
#